data_AF-J7LBT5-F1
#
_entry.id   AF-J7LBT5-F1
#
_cell.length_a   1.000
_cell.length_b   1.000
_cell.length_c   1.000
_cell.angle_alpha   90.00
_cell.angle_beta   90.00
_cell.angle_gamma   90.00
#
_symmetry.space_group_name_H-M   'P 1'
#
loop_
_entity.id
_entity.type
_entity.pdbx_description
1 polymer ?
#
loop_
_entity_poly.entity_id
_entity_poly.type
_entity_poly.pdbx_seq_one_letter_code
_entity_poly.pdbx_strand_id
1 'polypeptide(L)'
;MSPSEPSTPGRPGRRRKNSEPDESRTSTAPSAEGGRRRGGGRRKKEAGRPGRTLIIVVVALVVVLAVLGTFLFLRFTGDEGEDAAAQQTRPVVYKIRDAGSMNEVLASREVDSRPLNEGELFERRNAEISSQSIDFTLRDSDLTEDCSAAVWGQEVTDALAAADCSQVGRATYVADGYFGVAAVFNLADVEGSRAVADAMEAPEPEDDESAEEVVDPGFLLAPSGSDPFDRLGSGYSAADAIVSGHYLVVVWVQPTDSESVEERVTLSTPLVALANFREPLFRRLVEYSDGDEGGETGTGEPDTTGEGVPAEPGTEGTGETGTGEAGVPVEPGTEEVPQEQVPVEPGR
;
A
#
# COMPACT_ATOMS: atom_id res chain seq x y z
N MET A 1 37.66 -5.44 -35.22
CA MET A 1 37.52 -4.73 -36.51
C MET A 1 36.11 -4.18 -36.59
N SER A 2 35.95 -2.86 -36.58
CA SER A 2 34.70 -2.16 -36.92
C SER A 2 34.39 -2.30 -38.42
N PRO A 3 33.15 -2.07 -38.88
CA PRO A 3 32.63 -0.71 -39.14
C PRO A 3 31.15 -0.51 -38.71
N SER A 4 30.76 0.58 -38.06
CA SER A 4 30.36 1.92 -38.57
C SER A 4 28.85 2.08 -38.83
N GLU A 5 28.30 3.14 -38.25
CA GLU A 5 26.92 3.66 -38.28
C GLU A 5 26.48 4.19 -39.67
N PRO A 6 25.25 4.72 -39.80
CA PRO A 6 25.16 6.19 -39.78
C PRO A 6 23.97 6.83 -39.04
N SER A 7 24.26 8.02 -38.52
CA SER A 7 23.41 9.04 -37.90
C SER A 7 22.47 9.78 -38.89
N THR A 8 21.42 10.43 -38.36
CA THR A 8 20.63 11.46 -39.07
C THR A 8 20.48 12.73 -38.20
N PRO A 9 20.54 13.95 -38.77
CA PRO A 9 20.65 15.21 -38.01
C PRO A 9 19.40 16.11 -38.02
N GLY A 10 19.24 16.91 -36.94
CA GLY A 10 19.08 18.37 -37.01
C GLY A 10 17.68 19.00 -37.08
N ARG A 11 17.31 19.79 -36.05
CA ARG A 11 16.51 21.01 -36.21
C ARG A 11 16.76 22.02 -35.07
N PRO A 12 17.23 23.25 -35.36
CA PRO A 12 17.42 24.28 -34.33
C PRO A 12 16.40 25.43 -34.42
N GLY A 13 16.06 25.98 -33.25
CA GLY A 13 15.79 27.42 -33.09
C GLY A 13 14.40 27.80 -32.59
N ARG A 14 14.33 28.43 -31.40
CA ARG A 14 14.02 29.87 -31.32
C ARG A 14 14.30 30.45 -29.93
N ARG A 15 15.21 31.41 -29.94
CA ARG A 15 15.64 32.34 -28.88
C ARG A 15 14.69 33.53 -28.81
N ARG A 16 14.18 33.90 -27.62
CA ARG A 16 13.89 35.31 -27.24
C ARG A 16 14.08 35.51 -25.74
N LYS A 17 15.20 36.15 -25.40
CA LYS A 17 15.47 36.93 -24.18
C LYS A 17 15.02 38.36 -24.49
N ASN A 18 14.39 39.06 -23.55
CA ASN A 18 14.42 40.52 -23.45
C ASN A 18 14.46 40.91 -21.97
N SER A 19 15.61 41.46 -21.59
CA SER A 19 15.91 42.26 -20.39
C SER A 19 15.71 43.73 -20.81
N GLU A 20 15.00 44.57 -20.08
CA GLU A 20 15.49 45.55 -19.06
C GLU A 20 14.90 46.96 -19.38
N PRO A 21 14.96 47.93 -18.44
CA PRO A 21 14.04 49.05 -18.29
C PRO A 21 14.68 50.41 -18.63
N ASP A 22 13.90 51.51 -18.57
CA ASP A 22 14.48 52.81 -18.23
C ASP A 22 13.45 53.80 -17.66
N GLU A 23 13.94 54.63 -16.75
CA GLU A 23 13.27 55.68 -15.99
C GLU A 23 13.06 56.98 -16.81
N SER A 24 12.07 57.80 -16.43
CA SER A 24 12.18 59.28 -16.33
C SER A 24 10.82 59.86 -15.90
N ARG A 25 10.63 60.29 -14.65
CA ARG A 25 10.98 61.59 -14.03
C ARG A 25 10.16 62.81 -14.51
N THR A 26 9.41 63.37 -13.54
CA THR A 26 9.40 64.80 -13.14
C THR A 26 8.30 65.74 -13.68
N SER A 27 7.31 65.98 -12.78
CA SER A 27 6.96 67.29 -12.16
C SER A 27 6.14 68.40 -12.87
N THR A 28 4.99 68.69 -12.24
CA THR A 28 4.62 70.01 -11.61
C THR A 28 3.98 71.16 -12.44
N ALA A 29 2.64 71.32 -12.24
CA ALA A 29 1.85 72.52 -11.83
C ALA A 29 1.71 73.76 -12.77
N PRO A 30 0.95 74.84 -12.41
CA PRO A 30 -0.46 75.00 -11.93
C PRO A 30 -1.27 76.17 -12.60
N SER A 31 -2.50 76.43 -12.09
CA SER A 31 -3.27 77.71 -12.10
C SER A 31 -3.87 78.21 -13.44
N ALA A 32 -5.00 78.94 -13.53
CA ALA A 32 -5.99 79.47 -12.58
C ALA A 32 -7.25 79.97 -13.35
N GLU A 33 -8.31 80.25 -12.58
CA GLU A 33 -9.23 81.41 -12.70
C GLU A 33 -10.45 81.41 -13.66
N GLY A 34 -11.65 81.57 -13.07
CA GLY A 34 -12.59 82.60 -13.54
C GLY A 34 -14.09 82.27 -13.65
N GLY A 35 -14.88 82.57 -12.60
CA GLY A 35 -16.03 83.50 -12.77
C GLY A 35 -17.51 83.02 -12.77
N ARG A 36 -18.15 83.15 -11.59
CA ARG A 36 -19.39 83.92 -11.30
C ARG A 36 -20.80 83.51 -11.83
N ARG A 37 -21.67 83.19 -10.86
CA ARG A 37 -22.98 83.85 -10.47
C ARG A 37 -24.30 83.03 -10.55
N ARG A 38 -24.91 82.92 -9.35
CA ARG A 38 -26.34 83.10 -8.95
C ARG A 38 -27.44 82.20 -9.53
N GLY A 39 -28.23 81.61 -8.62
CA GLY A 39 -29.65 81.30 -8.83
C GLY A 39 -30.17 80.25 -7.86
N GLY A 40 -30.93 80.68 -6.84
CA GLY A 40 -31.54 79.79 -5.85
C GLY A 40 -32.66 78.92 -6.42
N GLY A 41 -32.96 77.82 -5.72
CA GLY A 41 -34.07 76.94 -6.09
C GLY A 41 -34.32 75.84 -5.06
N ARG A 42 -35.41 75.99 -4.31
CA ARG A 42 -35.95 75.07 -3.31
C ARG A 42 -36.58 73.81 -3.96
N ARG A 43 -36.65 72.72 -3.18
CA ARG A 43 -37.43 71.46 -3.36
C ARG A 43 -36.72 70.42 -4.26
N LYS A 44 -36.70 69.11 -3.97
CA LYS A 44 -37.79 68.23 -3.49
C LYS A 44 -37.16 66.93 -2.96
N LYS A 45 -37.68 66.35 -1.87
CA LYS A 45 -37.41 64.95 -1.49
C LYS A 45 -37.99 64.05 -2.58
N GLU A 46 -37.16 63.22 -3.20
CA GLU A 46 -37.63 62.11 -4.04
C GLU A 46 -37.22 60.79 -3.40
N ALA A 47 -38.19 59.87 -3.38
CA ALA A 47 -38.11 58.54 -2.81
C ALA A 47 -37.06 57.72 -3.56
N GLY A 48 -36.12 57.14 -2.80
CA GLY A 48 -35.13 56.22 -3.34
C GLY A 48 -35.81 54.99 -3.92
N ARG A 49 -35.76 54.85 -5.25
CA ARG A 49 -35.95 53.57 -5.94
C ARG A 49 -34.97 52.56 -5.34
N PRO A 50 -35.40 51.36 -4.85
CA PRO A 50 -34.45 50.34 -4.46
C PRO A 50 -33.65 49.95 -5.70
N GLY A 51 -32.37 50.28 -5.64
CA GLY A 51 -31.45 50.22 -6.76
C GLY A 51 -31.27 48.79 -7.24
N ARG A 52 -30.96 48.71 -8.53
CA ARG A 52 -30.42 47.57 -9.29
C ARG A 52 -29.44 46.67 -8.51
N THR A 53 -28.80 47.19 -7.46
CA THR A 53 -27.96 46.47 -6.50
C THR A 53 -28.68 45.34 -5.76
N LEU A 54 -29.95 45.49 -5.38
CA LEU A 54 -30.68 44.42 -4.69
C LEU A 54 -30.96 43.23 -5.62
N ILE A 55 -31.20 43.51 -6.91
CA ILE A 55 -31.34 42.47 -7.94
C ILE A 55 -30.00 41.74 -8.16
N ILE A 56 -28.87 42.47 -8.18
CA ILE A 56 -27.55 41.86 -8.34
C ILE A 56 -27.20 40.96 -7.16
N VAL A 57 -27.50 41.38 -5.92
CA VAL A 57 -27.25 40.55 -4.72
C VAL A 57 -28.11 39.28 -4.72
N VAL A 58 -29.38 39.38 -5.11
CA VAL A 58 -30.26 38.20 -5.20
C VAL A 58 -29.79 37.25 -6.29
N VAL A 59 -29.39 37.75 -7.46
CA VAL A 59 -28.84 36.91 -8.54
C VAL A 59 -27.53 36.24 -8.12
N ALA A 60 -26.63 36.98 -7.46
CA ALA A 60 -25.38 36.41 -6.95
C ALA A 60 -25.63 35.31 -5.90
N LEU A 61 -26.57 35.52 -4.99
CA LEU A 61 -26.95 34.51 -4.00
C LEU A 61 -27.53 33.26 -4.65
N VAL A 62 -28.42 33.41 -5.64
CA VAL A 62 -29.00 32.28 -6.38
C VAL A 62 -27.93 31.51 -7.14
N VAL A 63 -26.94 32.19 -7.74
CA VAL A 63 -25.81 31.53 -8.40
C VAL A 63 -24.96 30.78 -7.37
N VAL A 64 -24.65 31.37 -6.22
CA VAL A 64 -23.90 30.69 -5.15
C VAL A 64 -24.65 29.46 -4.63
N LEU A 65 -25.96 29.56 -4.41
CA LEU A 65 -26.80 28.44 -3.97
C LEU A 65 -26.95 27.38 -5.07
N ALA A 66 -26.99 27.76 -6.34
CA ALA A 66 -27.03 26.82 -7.45
C ALA A 66 -25.68 26.09 -7.62
N VAL A 67 -24.55 26.78 -7.46
CA VAL A 67 -23.22 26.18 -7.47
C VAL A 67 -23.06 25.26 -6.26
N LEU A 68 -23.47 25.69 -5.07
CA LEU A 68 -23.41 24.86 -3.86
C LEU A 68 -24.36 23.66 -3.97
N GLY A 69 -25.57 23.85 -4.51
CA GLY A 69 -26.52 22.79 -4.77
C GLY A 69 -26.03 21.81 -5.83
N THR A 70 -25.35 22.28 -6.88
CA THR A 70 -24.72 21.43 -7.90
C THR A 70 -23.52 20.69 -7.32
N PHE A 71 -22.72 21.34 -6.49
CA PHE A 71 -21.57 20.72 -5.82
C PHE A 71 -22.02 19.63 -4.82
N LEU A 72 -23.06 19.92 -4.03
CA LEU A 72 -23.67 18.94 -3.13
C LEU A 72 -24.38 17.83 -3.89
N PHE A 73 -25.07 18.14 -5.00
CA PHE A 73 -25.71 17.14 -5.85
C PHE A 73 -24.66 16.22 -6.49
N LEU A 74 -23.58 16.77 -7.09
CA LEU A 74 -22.47 15.96 -7.62
C LEU A 74 -21.76 15.13 -6.54
N ARG A 75 -21.70 15.61 -5.29
CA ARG A 75 -21.21 14.83 -4.14
C ARG A 75 -22.17 13.71 -3.70
N PHE A 76 -23.47 13.84 -3.95
CA PHE A 76 -24.49 12.88 -3.50
C PHE A 76 -25.06 11.98 -4.61
N THR A 77 -24.81 12.31 -5.89
CA THR A 77 -25.31 11.55 -7.06
C THR A 77 -24.19 11.18 -8.04
N GLY A 78 -22.92 11.28 -7.62
CA GLY A 78 -21.78 10.79 -8.41
C GLY A 78 -21.59 9.29 -8.21
N ASP A 79 -21.66 8.57 -9.32
CA ASP A 79 -21.17 7.20 -9.55
C ASP A 79 -21.84 6.01 -8.85
N GLU A 80 -22.98 5.60 -9.39
CA GLU A 80 -23.32 4.17 -9.45
C GLU A 80 -22.42 3.51 -10.51
N GLY A 81 -21.28 3.00 -10.06
CA GLY A 81 -20.50 1.96 -10.74
C GLY A 81 -19.42 2.46 -11.70
N GLU A 82 -18.23 2.78 -11.15
CA GLU A 82 -16.91 2.28 -11.60
C GLU A 82 -15.76 3.01 -10.88
N ASP A 83 -16.00 4.17 -10.25
CA ASP A 83 -14.95 4.98 -9.57
C ASP A 83 -15.29 5.34 -8.10
N ALA A 84 -15.81 4.40 -7.32
CA ALA A 84 -16.07 4.64 -5.89
C ALA A 84 -14.73 4.76 -5.12
N ALA A 85 -14.60 5.81 -4.29
CA ALA A 85 -13.42 6.02 -3.47
C ALA A 85 -13.31 4.97 -2.35
N ALA A 86 -12.09 4.50 -2.09
CA ALA A 86 -11.83 3.58 -0.99
C ALA A 86 -12.16 4.22 0.37
N GLN A 87 -12.67 3.40 1.30
CA GLN A 87 -12.98 3.86 2.65
C GLN A 87 -11.70 4.11 3.45
N GLN A 88 -11.72 5.18 4.25
CA GLN A 88 -10.68 5.50 5.23
C GLN A 88 -11.06 4.88 6.58
N THR A 89 -10.85 3.57 6.66
CA THR A 89 -11.15 2.74 7.84
C THR A 89 -9.91 1.93 8.23
N ARG A 90 -10.02 1.16 9.31
CA ARG A 90 -8.93 0.34 9.85
C ARG A 90 -9.44 -1.02 10.36
N PRO A 91 -8.57 -2.03 10.47
CA PRO A 91 -8.95 -3.32 11.04
C PRO A 91 -9.26 -3.22 12.53
N VAL A 92 -10.14 -4.09 13.02
CA VAL A 92 -10.41 -4.24 14.46
C VAL A 92 -9.23 -4.90 15.18
N VAL A 93 -8.58 -5.86 14.52
CA VAL A 93 -7.39 -6.54 15.02
C VAL A 93 -6.24 -6.32 14.06
N TYR A 94 -5.12 -5.79 14.56
CA TYR A 94 -3.90 -5.62 13.80
C TYR A 94 -2.77 -6.38 14.47
N LYS A 95 -1.90 -7.04 13.69
CA LYS A 95 -0.73 -7.74 14.20
C LYS A 95 0.47 -7.57 13.29
N ILE A 96 1.61 -7.31 13.90
CA ILE A 96 2.89 -7.30 13.19
C ILE A 96 3.52 -8.69 13.27
N ARG A 97 4.06 -9.15 12.15
CA ARG A 97 4.71 -10.46 11.96
C ARG A 97 6.08 -10.26 11.35
N ASP A 98 7.05 -11.04 11.82
CA ASP A 98 8.41 -11.06 11.27
C ASP A 98 8.60 -12.34 10.43
N ALA A 99 9.09 -12.20 9.19
CA ALA A 99 9.31 -13.32 8.28
C ALA A 99 10.65 -14.07 8.51
N GLY A 100 11.38 -13.78 9.59
CA GLY A 100 12.58 -14.49 9.99
C GLY A 100 13.70 -14.35 8.95
N SER A 101 14.20 -15.48 8.43
CA SER A 101 15.32 -15.53 7.47
C SER A 101 15.17 -14.62 6.25
N MET A 102 13.94 -14.31 5.83
CA MET A 102 13.71 -13.39 4.72
C MET A 102 14.20 -11.97 5.03
N ASN A 103 14.18 -11.56 6.30
CA ASN A 103 14.66 -10.26 6.75
C ASN A 103 16.18 -10.12 6.63
N GLU A 104 16.92 -11.23 6.60
CA GLU A 104 18.36 -11.23 6.42
C GLU A 104 18.73 -11.23 4.92
N VAL A 105 18.05 -12.07 4.12
CA VAL A 105 18.38 -12.22 2.70
C VAL A 105 17.87 -11.07 1.84
N LEU A 106 16.68 -10.55 2.14
CA LEU A 106 16.09 -9.40 1.44
C LEU A 106 16.19 -8.12 2.28
N ALA A 107 17.25 -7.96 3.06
CA ALA A 107 17.36 -6.92 4.08
C ALA A 107 17.20 -5.48 3.55
N SER A 108 17.66 -5.20 2.33
CA SER A 108 17.60 -3.86 1.74
C SER A 108 17.48 -3.89 0.21
N ARG A 109 17.06 -2.77 -0.39
CA ARG A 109 17.08 -2.58 -1.85
C ARG A 109 18.48 -2.60 -2.45
N GLU A 110 19.52 -2.36 -1.65
CA GLU A 110 20.90 -2.50 -2.11
C GLU A 110 21.25 -3.98 -2.34
N VAL A 111 20.67 -4.88 -1.54
CA VAL A 111 20.81 -6.33 -1.70
C VAL A 111 19.91 -6.85 -2.82
N ASP A 112 18.64 -6.43 -2.85
CA ASP A 112 17.67 -6.74 -3.91
C ASP A 112 17.14 -5.49 -4.60
N SER A 113 17.81 -5.09 -5.68
CA SER A 113 17.47 -3.86 -6.42
C SER A 113 16.34 -4.04 -7.44
N ARG A 114 15.68 -5.20 -7.47
CA ARG A 114 14.67 -5.51 -8.49
C ARG A 114 13.37 -4.78 -8.17
N PRO A 115 12.83 -3.96 -9.08
CA PRO A 115 11.55 -3.31 -8.85
C PRO A 115 10.41 -4.33 -8.73
N LEU A 116 9.32 -3.92 -8.09
CA LEU A 116 8.07 -4.66 -8.13
C LEU A 116 7.49 -4.62 -9.55
N ASN A 117 6.89 -5.74 -9.98
CA ASN A 117 6.31 -5.89 -11.31
C ASN A 117 4.88 -6.44 -11.22
N GLU A 118 3.97 -5.92 -12.04
CA GLU A 118 2.56 -6.34 -12.06
C GLU A 118 2.41 -7.83 -12.36
N GLY A 119 3.13 -8.35 -13.36
CA GLY A 119 3.06 -9.77 -13.74
C GLY A 119 3.66 -10.71 -12.69
N GLU A 120 4.48 -10.19 -11.79
CA GLU A 120 4.97 -10.91 -10.63
C GLU A 120 3.97 -10.89 -9.47
N LEU A 121 3.37 -9.72 -9.20
CA LEU A 121 2.50 -9.47 -8.04
C LEU A 121 1.05 -9.89 -8.24
N PHE A 122 0.49 -9.80 -9.43
CA PHE A 122 -0.96 -9.92 -9.64
C PHE A 122 -1.34 -11.02 -10.63
N GLU A 123 -0.40 -11.50 -11.44
CA GLU A 123 -0.67 -12.58 -12.38
C GLU A 123 -0.31 -13.95 -11.80
N ARG A 124 -0.53 -15.00 -12.61
CA ARG A 124 -0.16 -16.39 -12.31
C ARG A 124 -0.80 -16.87 -11.01
N ARG A 125 0.03 -17.16 -9.98
CA ARG A 125 -0.40 -17.67 -8.67
C ARG A 125 -1.04 -16.62 -7.77
N ASN A 126 -1.00 -15.34 -8.16
CA ASN A 126 -1.64 -14.28 -7.40
C ASN A 126 -2.96 -13.82 -8.04
N ALA A 127 -3.32 -14.31 -9.24
CA ALA A 127 -4.69 -14.12 -9.74
C ALA A 127 -5.70 -14.95 -8.93
N GLU A 128 -5.25 -16.12 -8.45
CA GLU A 128 -6.00 -17.03 -7.58
C GLU A 128 -5.07 -17.52 -6.45
N ILE A 129 -5.37 -17.14 -5.21
CA ILE A 129 -4.60 -17.52 -4.03
C ILE A 129 -5.38 -18.57 -3.24
N SER A 130 -4.92 -19.82 -3.31
CA SER A 130 -5.55 -20.97 -2.64
C SER A 130 -4.76 -21.40 -1.40
N SER A 131 -5.43 -21.54 -0.26
CA SER A 131 -4.83 -22.07 0.98
C SER A 131 -5.91 -22.47 1.99
N GLN A 132 -5.69 -23.56 2.71
CA GLN A 132 -6.58 -24.02 3.81
C GLN A 132 -8.08 -24.08 3.42
N SER A 133 -8.39 -24.49 2.18
CA SER A 133 -9.75 -24.57 1.62
C SER A 133 -10.42 -23.23 1.33
N ILE A 134 -9.66 -22.13 1.32
CA ILE A 134 -10.11 -20.81 0.88
C ILE A 134 -9.40 -20.50 -0.43
N ASP A 135 -10.19 -20.09 -1.42
CA ASP A 135 -9.72 -19.67 -2.75
C ASP A 135 -10.07 -18.20 -2.93
N PHE A 136 -9.06 -17.33 -2.82
CA PHE A 136 -9.18 -15.91 -3.08
C PHE A 136 -8.97 -15.64 -4.57
N THR A 137 -9.91 -14.96 -5.21
CA THR A 137 -9.81 -14.50 -6.60
C THR A 137 -9.56 -13.00 -6.63
N LEU A 138 -8.55 -12.58 -7.40
CA LEU A 138 -8.23 -11.18 -7.64
C LEU A 138 -9.42 -10.45 -8.28
N ARG A 139 -9.73 -9.25 -7.79
CA ARG A 139 -10.77 -8.38 -8.36
C ARG A 139 -10.20 -7.13 -9.00
N ASP A 140 -9.33 -6.45 -8.29
CA ASP A 140 -8.70 -5.21 -8.75
C ASP A 140 -7.26 -5.14 -8.25
N SER A 141 -6.41 -4.42 -8.96
CA SER A 141 -4.99 -4.29 -8.61
C SER A 141 -4.40 -2.99 -9.14
N ASP A 142 -3.47 -2.43 -8.38
CA ASP A 142 -2.77 -1.19 -8.69
C ASP A 142 -1.29 -1.32 -8.29
N LEU A 143 -0.38 -0.89 -9.17
CA LEU A 143 1.04 -0.75 -8.86
C LEU A 143 1.47 0.69 -9.19
N THR A 144 1.91 1.41 -8.17
CA THR A 144 2.28 2.82 -8.30
C THR A 144 3.58 3.13 -7.58
N GLU A 145 4.26 4.18 -8.02
CA GLU A 145 5.42 4.78 -7.34
C GLU A 145 4.98 5.79 -6.26
N ASP A 146 3.71 6.23 -6.29
CA ASP A 146 3.15 7.12 -5.27
C ASP A 146 2.65 6.30 -4.07
N CYS A 147 3.55 5.98 -3.15
CA CYS A 147 3.20 5.23 -1.95
C CYS A 147 2.18 5.94 -1.05
N SER A 148 2.09 7.27 -1.12
CA SER A 148 1.13 8.03 -0.30
C SER A 148 -0.32 7.82 -0.75
N ALA A 149 -0.54 7.53 -2.04
CA ALA A 149 -1.86 7.21 -2.57
C ALA A 149 -2.40 5.85 -2.09
N ALA A 150 -1.54 5.01 -1.52
CA ALA A 150 -1.91 3.69 -1.00
C ALA A 150 -2.48 3.71 0.42
N VAL A 151 -2.33 4.81 1.13
CA VAL A 151 -2.70 4.91 2.55
C VAL A 151 -3.49 6.19 2.80
N TRP A 152 -4.10 6.25 3.97
CA TRP A 152 -4.63 7.48 4.53
C TRP A 152 -3.98 7.71 5.90
N GLY A 153 -4.16 8.91 6.45
CA GLY A 153 -3.56 9.31 7.73
C GLY A 153 -2.12 9.80 7.60
N GLN A 154 -1.80 10.85 8.35
CA GLN A 154 -0.53 11.56 8.21
C GLN A 154 0.64 10.74 8.76
N GLU A 155 0.44 10.01 9.84
CA GLU A 155 1.50 9.24 10.51
C GLU A 155 2.03 8.12 9.61
N VAL A 156 1.14 7.32 9.01
CA VAL A 156 1.52 6.28 8.05
C VAL A 156 2.17 6.90 6.81
N THR A 157 1.66 8.04 6.32
CA THR A 157 2.24 8.74 5.16
C THR A 157 3.66 9.21 5.45
N ASP A 158 3.91 9.79 6.62
CA ASP A 158 5.22 10.26 7.04
C ASP A 158 6.20 9.10 7.26
N ALA A 159 5.72 7.98 7.81
CA ALA A 159 6.51 6.76 7.97
C ALA A 159 6.96 6.18 6.61
N LEU A 160 6.06 6.14 5.62
CA LEU A 160 6.39 5.70 4.25
C LEU A 160 7.44 6.60 3.59
N ALA A 161 7.32 7.92 3.79
CA ALA A 161 8.30 8.88 3.28
C ALA A 161 9.66 8.70 3.97
N ALA A 162 9.68 8.52 5.30
CA ALA A 162 10.90 8.29 6.06
C ALA A 162 11.58 6.95 5.73
N ALA A 163 10.80 5.94 5.33
CA ALA A 163 11.28 4.64 4.89
C ALA A 163 11.70 4.62 3.40
N ASP A 164 11.75 5.78 2.73
CA ASP A 164 12.05 5.96 1.30
C ASP A 164 11.28 4.99 0.40
N CYS A 165 9.97 4.85 0.64
CA CYS A 165 9.10 4.02 -0.17
C CYS A 165 9.18 4.39 -1.64
N SER A 166 9.40 3.39 -2.50
CA SER A 166 9.59 3.59 -3.94
C SER A 166 8.46 3.04 -4.79
N GLN A 167 7.80 1.99 -4.33
CA GLN A 167 6.67 1.40 -5.02
C GLN A 167 5.73 0.79 -3.99
N VAL A 168 4.45 0.74 -4.35
CA VAL A 168 3.44 -0.05 -3.64
C VAL A 168 2.58 -0.77 -4.66
N GLY A 169 2.47 -2.08 -4.49
CA GLY A 169 1.48 -2.91 -5.20
C GLY A 169 0.34 -3.24 -4.25
N ARG A 170 -0.90 -2.99 -4.66
CA ARG A 170 -2.11 -3.31 -3.90
C ARG A 170 -3.06 -4.13 -4.75
N ALA A 171 -3.81 -5.02 -4.11
CA ALA A 171 -4.78 -5.86 -4.76
C ALA A 171 -5.97 -6.14 -3.84
N THR A 172 -7.15 -6.26 -4.44
CA THR A 172 -8.38 -6.69 -3.76
C THR A 172 -8.74 -8.11 -4.15
N TYR A 173 -9.22 -8.89 -3.19
CA TYR A 173 -9.56 -10.30 -3.36
C TYR A 173 -10.91 -10.62 -2.76
N VAL A 174 -11.62 -11.56 -3.38
CA VAL A 174 -12.86 -12.15 -2.84
C VAL A 174 -12.73 -13.66 -2.77
N ALA A 175 -13.33 -14.24 -1.75
CA ALA A 175 -13.49 -15.69 -1.57
C ALA A 175 -14.92 -15.99 -1.11
N ASP A 176 -15.27 -17.27 -0.98
CA ASP A 176 -16.53 -17.64 -0.34
C ASP A 176 -16.51 -17.20 1.14
N GLY A 177 -17.45 -16.33 1.51
CA GLY A 177 -17.58 -15.80 2.86
C GLY A 177 -16.61 -14.68 3.26
N TYR A 178 -15.64 -14.30 2.42
CA TYR A 178 -14.62 -13.30 2.76
C TYR A 178 -14.26 -12.37 1.61
N PHE A 179 -13.79 -11.17 1.95
CA PHE A 179 -13.10 -10.28 1.03
C PHE A 179 -11.94 -9.61 1.75
N GLY A 180 -10.92 -9.19 1.00
CA GLY A 180 -9.74 -8.60 1.61
C GLY A 180 -8.86 -7.82 0.65
N VAL A 181 -7.94 -7.07 1.24
CA VAL A 181 -6.94 -6.28 0.54
C VAL A 181 -5.57 -6.82 0.90
N ALA A 182 -4.69 -6.92 -0.09
CA ALA A 182 -3.28 -7.20 0.12
C ALA A 182 -2.43 -6.09 -0.48
N ALA A 183 -1.35 -5.71 0.19
CA ALA A 183 -0.41 -4.72 -0.29
C ALA A 183 1.04 -5.18 -0.06
N VAL A 184 1.94 -4.82 -0.96
CA VAL A 184 3.39 -4.91 -0.77
C VAL A 184 4.00 -3.53 -0.98
N PHE A 185 4.64 -2.99 0.04
CA PHE A 185 5.45 -1.77 -0.05
C PHE A 185 6.91 -2.13 -0.30
N ASN A 186 7.57 -1.43 -1.22
CA ASN A 186 9.00 -1.55 -1.51
C ASN A 186 9.76 -0.38 -0.86
N LEU A 187 10.41 -0.65 0.28
CA LEU A 187 11.01 0.34 1.18
C LEU A 187 12.54 0.29 1.09
N ALA A 188 13.24 1.20 1.76
CA ALA A 188 14.72 1.20 1.79
C ALA A 188 15.29 -0.13 2.32
N ASP A 189 14.82 -0.54 3.49
CA ASP A 189 15.36 -1.62 4.29
C ASP A 189 14.31 -2.24 5.24
N VAL A 190 14.75 -3.25 5.98
CA VAL A 190 13.98 -3.95 7.01
C VAL A 190 13.51 -3.00 8.11
N GLU A 191 14.35 -2.05 8.52
CA GLU A 191 14.02 -1.08 9.56
C GLU A 191 12.88 -0.17 9.11
N GLY A 192 12.91 0.30 7.86
CA GLY A 192 11.79 1.02 7.24
C GLY A 192 10.50 0.19 7.20
N SER A 193 10.62 -1.11 6.90
CA SER A 193 9.46 -2.02 6.90
C SER A 193 8.84 -2.19 8.28
N ARG A 194 9.66 -2.28 9.33
CA ARG A 194 9.19 -2.30 10.73
C ARG A 194 8.55 -0.98 11.13
N ALA A 195 9.21 0.14 10.83
CA ALA A 195 8.72 1.46 11.19
C ALA A 195 7.35 1.77 10.56
N VAL A 196 7.14 1.40 9.29
CA VAL A 196 5.84 1.56 8.63
C VAL A 196 4.79 0.63 9.24
N ALA A 197 5.16 -0.61 9.60
CA ALA A 197 4.24 -1.52 10.27
C ALA A 197 3.82 -0.99 11.65
N ASP A 198 4.76 -0.45 12.43
CA ASP A 198 4.50 0.16 13.73
C ASP A 198 3.60 1.39 13.60
N ALA A 199 3.83 2.24 12.60
CA ALA A 199 3.01 3.44 12.34
C ALA A 199 1.55 3.14 11.97
N MET A 200 1.23 1.90 11.56
CA MET A 200 -0.16 1.47 11.29
C MET A 200 -0.88 0.92 12.54
N GLU A 201 -0.15 0.68 13.63
CA GLU A 201 -0.73 0.21 14.88
C GLU A 201 -1.53 1.32 15.55
N ALA A 202 -2.71 0.99 16.11
CA ALA A 202 -3.42 2.00 16.90
C ALA A 202 -2.65 2.26 18.20
N PRO A 203 -2.54 3.52 18.62
CA PRO A 203 -2.12 3.80 19.98
C PRO A 203 -3.08 3.12 20.97
N GLU A 204 -2.53 2.44 21.97
CA GLU A 204 -3.34 2.11 23.14
C GLU A 204 -3.63 3.42 23.88
N PRO A 205 -4.90 3.69 24.25
CA PRO A 205 -5.21 4.89 25.02
C PRO A 205 -4.43 4.84 26.33
N GLU A 206 -3.69 5.90 26.65
CA GLU A 206 -3.05 6.03 27.95
C GLU A 206 -4.13 6.06 29.05
N ASP A 207 -3.82 5.60 30.28
CA ASP A 207 -4.79 5.40 31.37
C ASP A 207 -5.66 6.65 31.71
N ASP A 208 -5.24 7.84 31.29
CA ASP A 208 -5.90 9.13 31.52
C ASP A 208 -6.43 9.81 30.24
N GLU A 209 -6.20 9.26 29.04
CA GLU A 209 -6.71 9.81 27.78
C GLU A 209 -8.08 9.22 27.42
N SER A 210 -8.98 10.09 27.00
CA SER A 210 -10.24 9.61 26.43
C SER A 210 -9.97 8.99 25.06
N ALA A 211 -10.67 7.89 24.72
CA ALA A 211 -10.57 7.28 23.39
C ALA A 211 -10.91 8.25 22.23
N GLU A 212 -11.50 9.41 22.53
CA GLU A 212 -11.81 10.48 21.58
C GLU A 212 -10.61 11.39 21.26
N GLU A 213 -9.53 11.33 22.04
CA GLU A 213 -8.30 12.13 21.86
C GLU A 213 -7.21 11.39 21.09
N VAL A 214 -7.33 10.07 20.93
CA VAL A 214 -6.41 9.25 20.14
C VAL A 214 -6.60 9.60 18.66
N VAL A 215 -5.62 10.30 18.10
CA VAL A 215 -5.58 10.58 16.66
C VAL A 215 -5.37 9.27 15.91
N ASP A 216 -6.25 8.99 14.95
CA ASP A 216 -6.09 7.80 14.11
C ASP A 216 -4.84 7.96 13.23
N PRO A 217 -3.86 7.05 13.34
CA PRO A 217 -2.61 7.15 12.57
C PRO A 217 -2.86 6.99 11.07
N GLY A 218 -3.97 6.34 10.71
CA GLY A 218 -4.28 5.95 9.34
C GLY A 218 -4.04 4.49 9.05
N PHE A 219 -4.38 4.08 7.83
CA PHE A 219 -4.21 2.70 7.40
C PHE A 219 -4.18 2.57 5.86
N LEU A 220 -4.07 1.33 5.40
CA LEU A 220 -4.10 0.95 3.99
C LEU A 220 -5.46 1.25 3.31
N LEU A 221 -5.41 1.74 2.08
CA LEU A 221 -6.56 1.89 1.18
C LEU A 221 -6.61 0.75 0.15
N ALA A 222 -7.81 0.24 -0.13
CA ALA A 222 -8.04 -0.62 -1.30
C ALA A 222 -7.74 0.14 -2.62
N PRO A 223 -7.30 -0.55 -3.69
CA PRO A 223 -7.19 0.01 -5.04
C PRO A 223 -8.44 0.77 -5.50
N SER A 224 -9.62 0.24 -5.21
CA SER A 224 -10.93 0.84 -5.46
C SER A 224 -11.89 0.61 -4.30
N GLY A 225 -12.89 1.48 -4.18
CA GLY A 225 -14.01 1.33 -3.24
C GLY A 225 -15.23 0.66 -3.89
N SER A 226 -15.06 -0.17 -4.92
CA SER A 226 -16.18 -0.94 -5.49
C SER A 226 -16.66 -2.01 -4.51
N ASP A 227 -17.94 -2.39 -4.57
CA ASP A 227 -18.49 -3.49 -3.76
C ASP A 227 -17.65 -4.78 -3.90
N PRO A 228 -17.32 -5.48 -2.79
CA PRO A 228 -17.68 -5.22 -1.39
C PRO A 228 -16.65 -4.38 -0.60
N PHE A 229 -15.71 -3.68 -1.26
CA PHE A 229 -14.63 -2.94 -0.60
C PHE A 229 -15.07 -1.56 -0.10
N ASP A 230 -16.23 -1.07 -0.50
CA ASP A 230 -16.90 0.13 0.04
C ASP A 230 -17.31 -0.01 1.52
N ARG A 231 -17.27 -1.23 2.06
CA ARG A 231 -17.60 -1.60 3.45
C ARG A 231 -16.43 -2.26 4.20
N LEU A 232 -15.23 -2.22 3.63
CA LEU A 232 -14.03 -2.71 4.33
C LEU A 232 -13.83 -1.90 5.62
N GLY A 233 -13.63 -2.59 6.74
CA GLY A 233 -13.46 -1.98 8.07
C GLY A 233 -14.75 -1.53 8.74
N SER A 234 -15.91 -1.63 8.09
CA SER A 234 -17.19 -1.33 8.76
C SER A 234 -17.70 -2.49 9.63
N GLY A 235 -17.20 -3.70 9.37
CA GLY A 235 -17.45 -4.91 10.16
C GLY A 235 -16.20 -5.38 10.88
N TYR A 236 -16.33 -6.47 11.64
CA TYR A 236 -15.20 -7.12 12.27
C TYR A 236 -14.22 -7.60 11.22
N SER A 237 -13.01 -7.11 11.31
CA SER A 237 -11.95 -7.37 10.34
C SER A 237 -10.60 -7.42 11.04
N ALA A 238 -9.66 -8.11 10.42
CA ALA A 238 -8.32 -8.27 10.98
C ALA A 238 -7.27 -8.11 9.89
N ALA A 239 -6.11 -7.60 10.26
CA ALA A 239 -4.97 -7.45 9.37
C ALA A 239 -3.67 -7.93 10.02
N ASP A 240 -2.80 -8.49 9.18
CA ASP A 240 -1.43 -8.83 9.53
C ASP A 240 -0.49 -7.98 8.65
N ALA A 241 0.47 -7.29 9.28
CA ALA A 241 1.61 -6.66 8.63
C ALA A 241 2.83 -7.57 8.77
N ILE A 242 3.40 -8.00 7.66
CA ILE A 242 4.41 -9.04 7.58
C ILE A 242 5.70 -8.43 7.04
N VAL A 243 6.63 -8.15 7.93
CA VAL A 243 7.98 -7.66 7.61
C VAL A 243 8.75 -8.76 6.91
N SER A 244 9.06 -8.55 5.63
CA SER A 244 9.55 -9.53 4.66
C SER A 244 10.80 -8.99 3.93
N GLY A 245 11.84 -8.64 4.69
CA GLY A 245 12.96 -7.86 4.20
C GLY A 245 12.63 -6.37 4.18
N HIS A 246 13.14 -5.68 3.18
CA HIS A 246 12.73 -4.32 2.81
C HIS A 246 11.34 -4.24 2.16
N TYR A 247 10.64 -5.37 2.07
CA TYR A 247 9.24 -5.42 1.70
C TYR A 247 8.36 -5.51 2.95
N LEU A 248 7.38 -4.63 3.03
CA LEU A 248 6.29 -4.76 3.99
C LEU A 248 5.05 -5.30 3.28
N VAL A 249 4.59 -6.50 3.66
CA VAL A 249 3.36 -7.08 3.14
C VAL A 249 2.23 -6.87 4.15
N VAL A 250 1.16 -6.19 3.76
CA VAL A 250 -0.02 -6.00 4.62
C VAL A 250 -1.20 -6.75 4.01
N VAL A 251 -1.85 -7.61 4.80
CA VAL A 251 -3.09 -8.28 4.40
C VAL A 251 -4.20 -7.94 5.38
N TRP A 252 -5.38 -7.63 4.87
CA TRP A 252 -6.55 -7.24 5.65
C TRP A 252 -7.78 -7.98 5.15
N VAL A 253 -8.45 -8.73 6.02
CA VAL A 253 -9.63 -9.53 5.67
C VAL A 253 -10.84 -9.19 6.52
N GLN A 254 -12.02 -9.24 5.90
CA GLN A 254 -13.32 -9.13 6.53
C GLN A 254 -14.28 -10.23 6.02
N PRO A 255 -15.13 -10.81 6.89
CA PRO A 255 -16.24 -11.65 6.46
C PRO A 255 -17.28 -10.87 5.65
N THR A 256 -17.87 -11.51 4.63
CA THR A 256 -18.90 -10.90 3.80
C THR A 256 -20.21 -10.63 4.52
N ASP A 257 -20.46 -11.28 5.66
CA ASP A 257 -21.66 -11.12 6.49
C ASP A 257 -21.43 -10.26 7.73
N SER A 258 -20.19 -9.78 7.96
CA SER A 258 -19.92 -8.92 9.10
C SER A 258 -20.44 -7.50 8.86
N GLU A 259 -21.31 -7.06 9.77
CA GLU A 259 -21.95 -5.73 9.76
C GLU A 259 -21.54 -4.86 10.97
N SER A 260 -20.78 -5.41 11.92
CA SER A 260 -20.44 -4.79 13.19
C SER A 260 -19.01 -5.13 13.61
N VAL A 261 -18.27 -4.13 14.11
CA VAL A 261 -16.89 -4.28 14.60
C VAL A 261 -16.81 -5.04 15.93
N GLU A 262 -17.95 -5.16 16.61
CA GLU A 262 -18.11 -5.85 17.89
C GLU A 262 -18.30 -7.36 17.73
N GLU A 263 -18.72 -7.82 16.54
CA GLU A 263 -18.96 -9.24 16.25
C GLU A 263 -17.66 -9.99 15.97
N ARG A 264 -17.04 -10.53 17.02
CA ARG A 264 -15.77 -11.23 16.89
C ARG A 264 -15.92 -12.61 16.26
N VAL A 265 -15.18 -12.84 15.18
CA VAL A 265 -15.00 -14.16 14.55
C VAL A 265 -13.51 -14.49 14.41
N THR A 266 -13.18 -15.76 14.20
CA THR A 266 -11.79 -16.15 13.91
C THR A 266 -11.43 -15.85 12.46
N LEU A 267 -10.38 -15.05 12.25
CA LEU A 267 -9.88 -14.68 10.92
C LEU A 267 -8.49 -15.24 10.63
N SER A 268 -7.97 -16.15 11.47
CA SER A 268 -6.62 -16.71 11.28
C SER A 268 -6.46 -17.46 9.97
N THR A 269 -7.43 -18.32 9.61
CA THR A 269 -7.39 -19.08 8.35
C THR A 269 -7.40 -18.17 7.10
N PRO A 270 -8.36 -17.23 6.94
CA PRO A 270 -8.35 -16.36 5.77
C PRO A 270 -7.14 -15.41 5.73
N LEU A 271 -6.63 -14.93 6.88
CA LEU A 271 -5.40 -14.13 6.92
C LEU A 271 -4.19 -14.92 6.42
N VAL A 272 -3.99 -16.14 6.92
CA VAL A 272 -2.89 -17.01 6.46
C VAL A 272 -3.05 -17.35 4.98
N ALA A 273 -4.28 -17.54 4.50
CA ALA A 273 -4.53 -17.79 3.09
C ALA A 273 -4.16 -16.58 2.22
N LEU A 274 -4.64 -15.38 2.55
CA LEU A 274 -4.34 -14.17 1.79
C LEU A 274 -2.85 -13.78 1.90
N ALA A 275 -2.19 -14.09 3.02
CA ALA A 275 -0.75 -13.86 3.21
C ALA A 275 0.14 -14.59 2.18
N ASN A 276 -0.37 -15.59 1.45
CA ASN A 276 0.32 -16.19 0.32
C ASN A 276 0.53 -15.23 -0.87
N PHE A 277 -0.07 -14.03 -0.84
CA PHE A 277 0.25 -12.94 -1.76
C PHE A 277 1.76 -12.64 -1.84
N ARG A 278 2.51 -12.93 -0.76
CA ARG A 278 3.98 -12.80 -0.69
C ARG A 278 4.78 -13.90 -1.40
N GLU A 279 4.12 -14.88 -2.03
CA GLU A 279 4.78 -15.96 -2.79
C GLU A 279 5.87 -15.47 -3.77
N PRO A 280 5.72 -14.33 -4.47
CA PRO A 280 6.81 -13.83 -5.30
C PRO A 280 8.09 -13.50 -4.53
N LEU A 281 7.97 -12.99 -3.30
CA LEU A 281 9.12 -12.69 -2.44
C LEU A 281 9.84 -13.97 -1.97
N PHE A 282 9.10 -15.07 -1.76
CA PHE A 282 9.72 -16.37 -1.48
C PHE A 282 10.54 -16.88 -2.66
N ARG A 283 10.10 -16.66 -3.90
CA ARG A 283 10.90 -17.00 -5.08
C ARG A 283 12.19 -16.19 -5.13
N ARG A 284 12.10 -14.90 -4.82
CA ARG A 284 13.29 -14.02 -4.71
C ARG A 284 14.25 -14.52 -3.64
N LEU A 285 13.75 -14.94 -2.47
CA LEU A 285 14.55 -15.51 -1.39
C LEU A 285 15.32 -16.75 -1.84
N VAL A 286 14.64 -17.70 -2.51
CA VAL A 286 15.26 -18.95 -3.01
C VAL A 286 16.34 -18.66 -4.05
N GLU A 287 16.10 -17.71 -4.96
CA GLU A 287 17.09 -17.31 -5.97
C GLU A 287 18.38 -16.73 -5.35
N TYR A 288 18.27 -16.04 -4.22
CA TYR A 288 19.44 -15.54 -3.48
C TYR A 288 20.13 -16.64 -2.68
N SER A 289 19.39 -17.55 -2.03
CA SER A 289 20.01 -18.65 -1.27
C SER A 289 20.80 -19.61 -2.16
N ASP A 290 20.28 -19.93 -3.34
CA ASP A 290 20.94 -20.84 -4.28
C ASP A 290 22.14 -20.18 -4.99
N GLY A 291 22.13 -18.85 -5.10
CA GLY A 291 23.22 -18.07 -5.70
C GLY A 291 24.50 -18.02 -4.87
N ASP A 292 24.40 -18.16 -3.54
CA ASP A 292 25.54 -18.17 -2.62
C ASP A 292 26.21 -19.57 -2.54
N GLU A 293 25.48 -20.64 -2.85
CA GLU A 293 26.01 -22.02 -2.85
C GLU A 293 26.70 -22.42 -4.16
N GLY A 294 26.66 -21.59 -5.21
CA GLY A 294 27.27 -21.86 -6.53
C GLY A 294 28.79 -21.66 -6.63
N GLY A 295 29.47 -21.41 -5.50
CA GLY A 295 30.84 -20.93 -5.44
C GLY A 295 31.97 -21.96 -5.44
N GLU A 296 31.84 -23.20 -5.91
CA GLU A 296 33.01 -24.06 -6.21
C GLU A 296 32.65 -25.29 -7.08
N THR A 297 32.51 -25.11 -8.40
CA THR A 297 32.76 -26.23 -9.32
C THR A 297 34.15 -26.03 -9.91
N GLY A 298 35.11 -26.70 -9.25
CA GLY A 298 36.48 -26.77 -9.70
C GLY A 298 36.56 -27.17 -11.18
N THR A 299 37.28 -26.35 -11.94
CA THR A 299 37.72 -26.60 -13.31
C THR A 299 38.58 -27.87 -13.33
N GLY A 300 37.92 -29.03 -13.40
CA GLY A 300 38.55 -30.31 -13.70
C GLY A 300 38.84 -30.40 -15.19
N GLU A 301 40.04 -29.97 -15.55
CA GLU A 301 40.66 -30.17 -16.86
C GLU A 301 40.61 -31.66 -17.26
N PRO A 302 40.01 -32.06 -18.39
CA PRO A 302 40.08 -33.44 -18.86
C PRO A 302 41.42 -33.64 -19.58
N ASP A 303 42.40 -34.16 -18.86
CA ASP A 303 43.64 -34.62 -19.47
C ASP A 303 43.36 -35.88 -20.31
N THR A 304 43.69 -35.76 -21.58
CA THR A 304 43.60 -36.83 -22.57
C THR A 304 44.72 -37.84 -22.33
N THR A 305 44.48 -39.14 -22.48
CA THR A 305 45.35 -40.16 -23.14
C THR A 305 45.01 -41.56 -22.63
N GLY A 306 44.74 -42.51 -23.54
CA GLY A 306 44.93 -43.94 -23.25
C GLY A 306 43.94 -44.91 -23.89
N GLU A 307 44.21 -45.29 -25.13
CA GLU A 307 43.67 -46.47 -25.83
C GLU A 307 43.64 -47.77 -24.99
N GLY A 308 42.63 -48.62 -25.23
CA GLY A 308 42.87 -50.07 -25.25
C GLY A 308 41.76 -51.03 -24.78
N VAL A 309 41.05 -51.58 -25.76
CA VAL A 309 40.56 -52.98 -25.86
C VAL A 309 39.21 -53.39 -25.18
N PRO A 310 38.31 -54.09 -25.90
CA PRO A 310 37.00 -54.56 -25.42
C PRO A 310 36.99 -56.05 -25.02
N ALA A 311 36.07 -56.46 -24.12
CA ALA A 311 35.46 -57.81 -24.09
C ALA A 311 34.35 -57.96 -23.01
N GLU A 312 33.10 -58.08 -23.49
CA GLU A 312 32.11 -59.16 -23.24
C GLU A 312 31.52 -59.45 -21.82
N PRO A 313 30.32 -60.10 -21.77
CA PRO A 313 29.31 -59.94 -20.70
C PRO A 313 29.06 -61.21 -19.85
N GLY A 314 28.29 -61.04 -18.77
CA GLY A 314 27.74 -62.11 -17.88
C GLY A 314 27.74 -61.62 -16.42
N THR A 315 26.84 -61.97 -15.50
CA THR A 315 25.85 -63.04 -15.41
C THR A 315 24.84 -62.67 -14.30
N GLU A 316 23.67 -63.29 -14.35
CA GLU A 316 22.51 -63.27 -13.46
C GLU A 316 22.76 -63.51 -11.95
N GLY A 317 21.79 -63.05 -11.14
CA GLY A 317 21.45 -63.49 -9.78
C GLY A 317 20.47 -62.48 -9.17
N THR A 318 19.13 -62.66 -9.17
CA THR A 318 18.24 -63.62 -8.49
C THR A 318 18.32 -63.62 -6.96
N GLY A 319 17.19 -63.27 -6.31
CA GLY A 319 16.87 -63.40 -4.88
C GLY A 319 17.11 -62.10 -4.10
N GLU A 320 16.25 -61.58 -3.22
CA GLU A 320 15.30 -62.25 -2.32
C GLU A 320 14.28 -61.22 -1.77
N THR A 321 13.02 -61.62 -1.71
CA THR A 321 11.91 -60.95 -1.01
C THR A 321 12.04 -61.10 0.50
N GLY A 322 12.01 -60.00 1.25
CA GLY A 322 11.87 -59.98 2.71
C GLY A 322 10.71 -59.09 3.15
N THR A 323 9.63 -59.70 3.60
CA THR A 323 8.44 -59.06 4.18
C THR A 323 8.58 -58.96 5.70
N GLY A 324 8.35 -57.75 6.22
CA GLY A 324 7.63 -57.54 7.48
C GLY A 324 8.46 -57.45 8.76
N GLU A 325 8.50 -56.26 9.36
CA GLU A 325 8.44 -56.13 10.82
C GLU A 325 7.63 -54.88 11.19
N ALA A 326 6.64 -55.09 12.07
CA ALA A 326 5.68 -54.11 12.53
C ALA A 326 6.32 -53.21 13.60
N GLY A 327 6.31 -51.90 13.35
CA GLY A 327 6.71 -50.87 14.32
C GLY A 327 5.61 -50.59 15.34
N VAL A 328 6.00 -50.67 16.60
CA VAL A 328 5.27 -50.47 17.86
C VAL A 328 4.69 -49.04 17.96
N PRO A 329 3.50 -48.83 18.58
CA PRO A 329 2.96 -47.51 18.84
C PRO A 329 3.71 -46.83 20.01
N VAL A 330 4.20 -45.61 19.78
CA VAL A 330 4.79 -44.75 20.81
C VAL A 330 3.67 -43.97 21.50
N GLU A 331 3.51 -44.18 22.80
CA GLU A 331 2.65 -43.37 23.67
C GLU A 331 3.20 -41.93 23.82
N PRO A 332 2.33 -40.91 23.88
CA PRO A 332 2.76 -39.54 24.18
C PRO A 332 3.06 -39.39 25.67
N GLY A 333 4.31 -39.05 25.97
CA GLY A 333 4.77 -38.66 27.30
C GLY A 333 4.06 -37.41 27.78
N THR A 334 3.54 -37.48 29.01
CA THR A 334 2.97 -36.36 29.76
C THR A 334 4.12 -35.45 30.23
N GLU A 335 4.18 -34.23 29.70
CA GLU A 335 5.11 -33.21 30.18
C GLU A 335 4.49 -32.54 31.42
N GLU A 336 5.09 -32.76 32.59
CA GLU A 336 4.73 -32.12 33.85
C GLU A 336 5.08 -30.63 33.79
N VAL A 337 4.05 -29.78 33.86
CA VAL A 337 4.19 -28.33 34.05
C VAL A 337 4.61 -28.04 35.50
N PRO A 338 5.70 -27.29 35.76
CA PRO A 338 6.06 -26.88 37.11
C PRO A 338 5.00 -25.92 37.67
N GLN A 339 4.39 -26.28 38.81
CA GLN A 339 3.48 -25.38 39.53
C GLN A 339 4.27 -24.26 40.19
N GLU A 340 4.01 -23.03 39.75
CA GLU A 340 4.47 -21.79 40.37
C GLU A 340 3.77 -21.61 41.73
N GLN A 341 4.57 -21.49 42.79
CA GLN A 341 4.10 -21.36 44.17
C GLN A 341 3.57 -19.94 44.41
N VAL A 342 2.26 -19.83 44.69
CA VAL A 342 1.63 -18.61 45.17
C VAL A 342 2.10 -18.32 46.61
N PRO A 343 2.65 -17.13 46.92
CA PRO A 343 3.01 -16.78 48.29
C PRO A 343 1.75 -16.49 49.12
N VAL A 344 1.66 -17.18 50.26
CA VAL A 344 0.64 -17.00 51.29
C VAL A 344 0.94 -15.70 52.06
N GLU A 345 0.04 -14.72 52.00
CA GLU A 345 0.05 -13.57 52.90
C GLU A 345 -0.21 -13.99 54.36
N PRO A 346 0.62 -13.55 55.33
CA PRO A 346 0.30 -13.71 56.74
C PRO A 346 -0.63 -12.58 57.17
N GLY A 347 -1.87 -12.95 57.53
CA GLY A 347 -2.87 -12.01 58.02
C GLY A 347 -2.44 -11.26 59.28
N ARG A 348 -2.80 -9.97 59.31
CA ARG A 348 -3.18 -9.19 60.49
C ARG A 348 -4.09 -8.05 60.08
#